data_AF-A0A9D6MZM7-F1
#
_entry.id   AF-A0A9D6MZM7-F1
#
_cell.length_a   1.000
_cell.length_b   1.000
_cell.length_c   1.000
_cell.angle_alpha   90.00
_cell.angle_beta   90.00
_cell.angle_gamma   90.00
#
_symmetry.space_group_name_H-M   'P 1'
#
loop_
_entity.id
_entity.type
_entity.pdbx_description
1 polymer ?
#
loop_
_entity_poly.entity_id
_entity_poly.type
_entity_poly.pdbx_seq_one_letter_code
_entity_poly.pdbx_strand_id
1 'polypeptide(L)'
;MNQHEMFMESVRHVAKLCAVAAMTAPKSGGQLFLKGGTPFIETVLVEDKPTLKKLADWLRAQGDKHKEAIWHRDADTAEKLDLVLFIGLCGWYPPQYDCGACGYATCAEFLQAKPAHATPGSTDWQFSGPVCQLRALDLGIAIGSAAKTASLNNIDTRCQTRIAAAARHLKVIQADLAVALSMSVSHKNIFFDKKMPEIEFPA
;
A
#
# COMPACT_ATOMS: atom_id res chain seq x y z
N MET A 1 -17.68 11.31 24.33
CA MET A 1 -17.23 11.05 22.95
C MET A 1 -17.70 12.20 22.08
N ASN A 2 -16.78 12.98 21.52
CA ASN A 2 -17.12 14.02 20.54
C ASN A 2 -17.27 13.40 19.13
N GLN A 3 -17.75 14.19 18.15
CA GLN A 3 -17.99 13.70 16.79
C GLN A 3 -16.71 13.16 16.10
N HIS A 4 -15.57 13.84 16.32
CA HIS A 4 -14.30 13.42 15.73
C HIS A 4 -13.83 12.06 16.30
N GLU A 5 -13.92 11.88 17.62
CA GLU A 5 -13.62 10.61 18.28
C GLU A 5 -14.47 9.46 17.74
N MET A 6 -15.78 9.69 17.60
CA MET A 6 -16.73 8.71 17.05
C MET A 6 -16.39 8.34 15.60
N PHE A 7 -16.03 9.33 14.78
CA PHE A 7 -15.63 9.09 13.38
C PHE A 7 -14.33 8.30 13.31
N MET A 8 -13.33 8.66 14.12
CA MET A 8 -12.06 7.93 14.17
C MET A 8 -12.23 6.50 14.65
N GLU A 9 -13.08 6.25 15.64
CA GLU A 9 -13.43 4.89 16.07
C GLU A 9 -14.06 4.08 14.93
N SER A 10 -14.99 4.70 14.19
CA SER A 10 -15.64 4.09 13.03
C SER A 10 -14.66 3.76 11.91
N VAL A 11 -13.76 4.71 11.56
CA VAL A 11 -12.72 4.48 10.55
C VAL A 11 -11.81 3.32 10.96
N ARG A 12 -11.39 3.28 12.24
CA ARG A 12 -10.56 2.20 12.78
C ARG A 12 -11.27 0.86 12.70
N HIS A 13 -12.57 0.81 13.01
CA HIS A 13 -13.37 -0.40 12.89
C HIS A 13 -13.43 -0.88 11.45
N VAL A 14 -13.77 0.01 10.50
CA VAL A 14 -13.83 -0.33 9.08
C VAL A 14 -12.46 -0.73 8.53
N ALA A 15 -11.37 -0.10 8.97
CA ALA A 15 -10.01 -0.48 8.57
C ALA A 15 -9.67 -1.92 8.98
N LYS A 16 -10.12 -2.37 10.15
CA LYS A 16 -9.99 -3.78 10.57
C LYS A 16 -10.79 -4.70 9.66
N LEU A 17 -12.02 -4.32 9.27
CA LEU A 17 -12.81 -5.09 8.30
C LEU A 17 -12.13 -5.14 6.92
N CYS A 18 -11.51 -4.04 6.49
CA CYS A 18 -10.73 -3.98 5.25
C CYS A 18 -9.51 -4.90 5.30
N ALA A 19 -8.81 -4.97 6.44
CA ALA A 19 -7.69 -5.89 6.65
C ALA A 19 -8.14 -7.36 6.55
N VAL A 20 -9.29 -7.70 7.16
CA VAL A 20 -9.89 -9.03 7.04
C VAL A 20 -10.26 -9.34 5.58
N ALA A 21 -10.89 -8.39 4.88
CA ALA A 21 -11.25 -8.55 3.47
C ALA A 21 -10.03 -8.76 2.57
N ALA A 22 -8.92 -8.06 2.81
CA ALA A 22 -7.66 -8.27 2.10
C ALA A 22 -7.10 -9.67 2.34
N MET A 23 -7.12 -10.12 3.60
CA MET A 23 -6.61 -11.44 3.98
C MET A 23 -7.39 -12.57 3.30
N THR A 24 -8.73 -12.50 3.31
CA THR A 24 -9.61 -13.55 2.78
C THR A 24 -9.86 -13.45 1.27
N ALA A 25 -9.40 -12.40 0.62
CA ALA A 25 -9.52 -12.23 -0.82
C ALA A 25 -8.98 -13.46 -1.58
N PRO A 26 -9.60 -13.86 -2.71
CA PRO A 26 -9.16 -15.03 -3.47
C PRO A 26 -7.75 -14.81 -4.01
N LYS A 27 -6.94 -15.88 -4.00
CA LYS A 27 -5.52 -15.87 -4.37
C LYS A 27 -5.22 -17.06 -5.27
N SER A 28 -4.27 -16.90 -6.18
CA SER A 28 -3.75 -17.97 -7.02
C SER A 28 -3.07 -19.06 -6.19
N GLY A 29 -3.27 -20.32 -6.61
CA GLY A 29 -2.77 -21.48 -5.90
C GLY A 29 -3.58 -21.85 -4.65
N GLY A 30 -2.96 -22.58 -3.72
CA GLY A 30 -3.63 -23.10 -2.53
C GLY A 30 -2.97 -24.38 -2.00
N GLN A 31 -2.44 -25.20 -2.92
CA GLN A 31 -1.81 -26.47 -2.56
C GLN A 31 -0.57 -26.30 -1.68
N LEU A 32 0.15 -25.18 -1.82
CA LEU A 32 1.30 -24.89 -0.99
C LEU A 32 0.90 -24.53 0.44
N PHE A 33 -0.27 -23.93 0.68
CA PHE A 33 -0.79 -23.78 2.05
C PHE A 33 -1.05 -25.14 2.71
N LEU A 34 -1.61 -26.09 1.96
CA LEU A 34 -1.81 -27.48 2.43
C LEU A 34 -0.50 -28.21 2.72
N LYS A 35 0.62 -27.74 2.17
CA LYS A 35 1.98 -28.24 2.42
C LYS A 35 2.76 -27.39 3.44
N GLY A 36 2.07 -26.57 4.24
CA GLY A 36 2.68 -25.75 5.30
C GLY A 36 3.16 -24.37 4.85
N GLY A 37 2.77 -23.90 3.67
CA GLY A 37 3.06 -22.56 3.19
C GLY A 37 2.43 -21.49 4.10
N THR A 38 3.17 -20.42 4.36
CA THR A 38 2.72 -19.32 5.22
C THR A 38 1.83 -18.31 4.46
N PRO A 39 0.95 -17.59 5.18
CA PRO A 39 0.28 -16.41 4.62
C PRO A 39 1.31 -15.41 4.11
N PHE A 40 1.02 -14.83 2.95
CA PHE A 40 1.91 -13.87 2.29
C PHE A 40 1.28 -12.49 2.08
N ILE A 41 0.07 -12.26 2.63
CA ILE A 41 -0.51 -10.93 2.75
C ILE A 41 -0.24 -10.41 4.15
N GLU A 42 0.45 -9.28 4.22
CA GLU A 42 0.69 -8.52 5.45
C GLU A 42 -0.23 -7.30 5.47
N THR A 43 -0.85 -7.03 6.62
CA THR A 43 -1.64 -5.82 6.83
C THR A 43 -1.14 -5.08 8.07
N VAL A 44 -0.86 -3.79 7.95
CA VAL A 44 -0.42 -2.95 9.08
C VAL A 44 -1.29 -1.71 9.14
N LEU A 45 -1.90 -1.46 10.30
CA LEU A 45 -2.70 -0.26 10.55
C LEU A 45 -1.83 0.77 11.27
N VAL A 46 -1.78 2.00 10.74
CA VAL A 46 -1.06 3.12 11.36
C VAL A 46 -2.02 4.28 11.54
N GLU A 47 -2.07 4.79 12.77
CA GLU A 47 -2.85 5.97 13.15
C GLU A 47 -2.05 6.93 14.05
N ASP A 48 -0.82 6.58 14.43
CA ASP A 48 0.01 7.45 15.26
C ASP A 48 0.65 8.56 14.42
N LYS A 49 0.44 9.81 14.85
CA LYS A 49 0.96 11.00 14.18
C LYS A 49 2.50 11.00 14.02
N PRO A 50 3.31 10.47 14.98
CA PRO A 50 4.76 10.38 14.79
C PRO A 50 5.17 9.53 13.58
N THR A 51 4.56 8.36 13.38
CA THR A 51 4.86 7.50 12.23
C THR A 51 4.38 8.13 10.94
N LEU A 52 3.16 8.70 10.91
CA LEU A 52 2.64 9.43 9.75
C LEU A 52 3.56 10.60 9.33
N LYS A 53 4.09 11.34 10.32
CA LYS A 53 5.07 12.40 10.07
C LYS A 53 6.36 11.85 9.46
N LYS A 54 6.91 10.74 9.98
CA LYS A 54 8.11 10.12 9.39
C LYS A 54 7.89 9.69 7.94
N LEU A 55 6.70 9.18 7.60
CA LEU A 55 6.34 8.85 6.21
C LEU A 55 6.35 10.11 5.32
N ALA A 56 5.74 11.20 5.79
CA ALA A 56 5.71 12.47 5.07
C ALA A 56 7.12 13.05 4.87
N ASP A 57 7.96 13.05 5.91
CA ASP A 57 9.33 13.57 5.85
C ASP A 57 10.20 12.76 4.88
N TRP A 58 10.05 11.43 4.87
CA TRP A 58 10.74 10.58 3.90
C TRP A 58 10.29 10.89 2.45
N LEU A 59 8.99 11.09 2.23
CA LEU A 59 8.45 11.47 0.92
C LEU A 59 8.95 12.83 0.44
N ARG A 60 9.08 13.81 1.35
CA ARG A 60 9.68 15.12 1.02
C ARG A 60 11.14 14.98 0.58
N ALA A 61 11.92 14.21 1.32
CA ALA A 61 13.31 13.93 0.97
C ALA A 61 13.42 13.26 -0.43
N GLN A 62 12.48 12.36 -0.79
CA GLN A 62 12.42 11.82 -2.15
C GLN A 62 12.04 12.87 -3.19
N GLY A 63 11.11 13.77 -2.89
CA GLY A 63 10.77 14.90 -3.76
C GLY A 63 11.97 15.80 -4.04
N ASP A 64 12.75 16.12 -3.02
CA ASP A 64 13.98 16.93 -3.13
C ASP A 64 15.06 16.22 -3.95
N LYS A 65 15.18 14.89 -3.80
CA LYS A 65 16.12 14.04 -4.53
C LYS A 65 15.74 13.90 -6.01
N HIS A 66 14.48 13.61 -6.31
CA HIS A 66 13.99 13.31 -7.65
C HIS A 66 13.55 14.56 -8.44
N LYS A 67 13.39 15.71 -7.77
CA LYS A 67 12.90 16.97 -8.37
C LYS A 67 11.51 16.82 -9.01
N GLU A 68 10.67 16.03 -8.39
CA GLU A 68 9.32 15.70 -8.87
C GLU A 68 8.26 16.19 -7.88
N ALA A 69 7.41 17.12 -8.30
CA ALA A 69 6.38 17.74 -7.45
C ALA A 69 5.37 16.74 -6.86
N ILE A 70 5.19 15.59 -7.50
CA ILE A 70 4.23 14.56 -7.08
C ILE A 70 4.57 13.94 -5.71
N TRP A 71 5.85 13.94 -5.32
CA TRP A 71 6.30 13.43 -4.02
C TRP A 71 5.89 14.36 -2.88
N HIS A 72 6.07 15.67 -3.04
CA HIS A 72 5.63 16.66 -2.06
C HIS A 72 4.11 16.61 -1.86
N ARG A 73 3.34 16.42 -2.95
CA ARG A 73 1.90 16.21 -2.87
C ARG A 73 1.53 14.99 -2.02
N ASP A 74 2.20 13.86 -2.25
CA ASP A 74 1.93 12.63 -1.51
C ASP A 74 2.41 12.75 -0.04
N ALA A 75 3.46 13.54 0.23
CA ALA A 75 3.91 13.88 1.58
C ALA A 75 2.87 14.72 2.36
N ASP A 76 2.33 15.77 1.73
CA ASP A 76 1.29 16.60 2.34
C ASP A 76 0.00 15.82 2.60
N THR A 77 -0.26 14.80 1.77
CA THR A 77 -1.35 13.86 2.02
C THR A 77 -1.05 13.04 3.26
N ALA A 78 0.13 12.41 3.33
CA ALA A 78 0.55 11.55 4.45
C ALA A 78 0.49 12.27 5.82
N GLU A 79 0.88 13.54 5.88
CA GLU A 79 0.84 14.33 7.12
C GLU A 79 -0.59 14.64 7.60
N LYS A 80 -1.55 14.76 6.68
CA LYS A 80 -2.96 15.02 6.98
C LYS A 80 -3.77 13.77 7.27
N LEU A 81 -3.20 12.57 7.09
CA LEU A 81 -3.90 11.33 7.38
C LEU A 81 -4.19 11.22 8.87
N ASP A 82 -5.35 10.67 9.18
CA ASP A 82 -5.64 10.21 10.54
C ASP A 82 -5.40 8.70 10.67
N LEU A 83 -5.55 7.96 9.58
CA LEU A 83 -5.36 6.52 9.55
C LEU A 83 -4.97 6.06 8.14
N VAL A 84 -4.09 5.07 8.09
CA VAL A 84 -3.71 4.35 6.87
C VAL A 84 -3.60 2.86 7.14
N LEU A 85 -4.18 2.05 6.24
CA LEU A 85 -4.02 0.61 6.23
C LEU A 85 -3.03 0.23 5.13
N PHE A 86 -1.86 -0.28 5.48
CA PHE A 86 -0.93 -0.87 4.54
C PHE A 86 -1.32 -2.32 4.26
N ILE A 87 -1.27 -2.71 2.99
CA ILE A 87 -1.51 -4.09 2.53
C ILE A 87 -0.35 -4.45 1.60
N GLY A 88 0.35 -5.55 1.86
CA GLY A 88 1.53 -5.92 1.07
C GLY A 88 1.79 -7.41 0.97
N LEU A 89 2.68 -7.76 0.05
CA LEU A 89 3.21 -9.10 -0.16
C LEU A 89 4.48 -9.31 0.65
N CYS A 90 4.41 -10.13 1.69
CA CYS A 90 5.54 -10.44 2.56
C CYS A 90 5.80 -11.96 2.53
N GLY A 91 7.06 -12.37 2.44
CA GLY A 91 7.43 -13.80 2.45
C GLY A 91 6.72 -14.63 1.37
N TRP A 92 6.37 -14.02 0.25
CA TRP A 92 5.57 -14.67 -0.79
C TRP A 92 6.38 -15.69 -1.60
N TYR A 93 5.68 -16.69 -2.12
CA TYR A 93 6.20 -17.73 -3.01
C TYR A 93 5.30 -17.85 -4.25
N PRO A 94 5.82 -18.18 -5.43
CA PRO A 94 5.00 -18.35 -6.63
C PRO A 94 4.07 -19.57 -6.48
N PRO A 95 2.93 -19.60 -7.18
CA PRO A 95 2.00 -20.74 -7.12
C PRO A 95 2.52 -22.03 -7.80
N GLN A 96 3.74 -22.01 -8.36
CA GLN A 96 4.40 -23.13 -9.06
C GLN A 96 3.65 -23.61 -10.32
N TYR A 97 3.24 -22.66 -11.16
CA TYR A 97 2.58 -22.97 -12.44
C TYR A 97 3.54 -23.01 -13.63
N ASP A 98 4.79 -22.56 -13.47
CA ASP A 98 5.77 -22.42 -14.56
C ASP A 98 5.20 -21.70 -15.80
N CYS A 99 4.38 -20.67 -15.53
CA CYS A 99 3.54 -20.04 -16.55
C CYS A 99 4.26 -19.05 -17.47
N GLY A 100 5.54 -18.75 -17.25
CA GLY A 100 6.29 -17.79 -18.07
C GLY A 100 5.95 -16.31 -17.90
N ALA A 101 4.86 -15.94 -17.20
CA ALA A 101 4.38 -14.56 -17.13
C ALA A 101 5.37 -13.54 -16.55
N CYS A 102 6.34 -13.99 -15.74
CA CYS A 102 7.39 -13.17 -15.16
C CYS A 102 8.67 -13.10 -16.01
N GLY A 103 8.69 -13.72 -17.20
CA GLY A 103 9.82 -13.75 -18.13
C GLY A 103 10.81 -14.90 -17.94
N TYR A 104 10.56 -15.82 -17.00
CA TYR A 104 11.39 -17.01 -16.73
C TYR A 104 10.64 -18.28 -17.10
N ALA A 105 11.36 -19.32 -17.54
CA ALA A 105 10.75 -20.57 -17.98
C ALA A 105 10.11 -21.35 -16.82
N THR A 106 10.70 -21.29 -15.63
CA THR A 106 10.15 -21.96 -14.42
C THR A 106 10.11 -21.03 -13.21
N CYS A 107 9.22 -21.34 -12.26
CA CYS A 107 9.15 -20.67 -10.97
C CYS A 107 10.44 -20.86 -10.16
N ALA A 108 11.10 -22.01 -10.30
CA ALA A 108 12.38 -22.29 -9.65
C ALA A 108 13.50 -21.39 -10.20
N GLU A 109 13.59 -21.25 -11.53
CA GLU A 109 14.51 -20.33 -12.20
C GLU A 109 14.28 -18.89 -11.74
N PHE A 110 13.03 -18.43 -11.73
CA PHE A 110 12.67 -17.11 -11.23
C PHE A 110 13.14 -16.88 -9.78
N LEU A 111 12.92 -17.86 -8.88
CA LEU A 111 13.32 -17.74 -7.48
C LEU A 111 14.84 -17.69 -7.31
N GLN A 112 15.59 -18.43 -8.12
CA GLN A 112 17.06 -18.39 -8.14
C GLN A 112 17.59 -17.07 -8.68
N ALA A 113 16.88 -16.43 -9.61
CA ALA A 113 17.25 -15.13 -10.17
C ALA A 113 16.92 -13.95 -9.24
N LYS A 114 15.92 -14.07 -8.34
CA LYS A 114 15.48 -12.97 -7.45
C LYS A 114 16.63 -12.26 -6.71
N PRO A 115 17.63 -12.94 -6.10
CA PRO A 115 18.75 -12.28 -5.44
C PRO A 115 19.68 -11.52 -6.40
N ALA A 116 19.81 -11.97 -7.65
CA ALA A 116 20.72 -11.35 -8.62
C ALA A 116 20.28 -9.94 -9.05
N HIS A 117 19.01 -9.60 -8.88
CA HIS A 117 18.47 -8.27 -9.23
C HIS A 117 18.67 -7.22 -8.14
N ALA A 118 19.07 -7.64 -6.92
CA ALA A 118 19.37 -6.73 -5.82
C ALA A 118 20.78 -6.15 -5.98
N THR A 119 20.91 -5.13 -6.83
CA THR A 119 22.18 -4.38 -7.02
C THR A 119 22.33 -3.28 -5.96
N PRO A 120 23.52 -2.68 -5.77
CA PRO A 120 23.66 -1.48 -4.93
C PRO A 120 22.76 -0.31 -5.37
N GLY A 121 22.34 -0.24 -6.64
CA GLY A 121 21.37 0.76 -7.10
C GLY A 121 19.91 0.44 -6.72
N SER A 122 19.64 -0.81 -6.30
CA SER A 122 18.30 -1.28 -5.89
C SER A 122 17.95 -0.97 -4.44
N THR A 123 18.93 -0.59 -3.62
CA THR A 123 18.68 -0.20 -2.21
C THR A 123 17.81 1.06 -2.12
N ASP A 124 17.89 1.91 -3.13
CA ASP A 124 17.08 3.13 -3.26
C ASP A 124 15.74 2.88 -3.98
N TRP A 125 15.44 1.64 -4.39
CA TRP A 125 14.16 1.34 -5.02
C TRP A 125 13.02 1.34 -4.00
N GLN A 126 11.90 1.91 -4.44
CA GLN A 126 10.66 1.98 -3.67
C GLN A 126 10.18 0.61 -3.17
N PHE A 127 10.37 -0.45 -3.98
CA PHE A 127 9.93 -1.81 -3.68
C PHE A 127 10.98 -2.85 -4.06
N SER A 128 10.94 -4.02 -3.42
CA SER A 128 11.79 -5.16 -3.75
C SER A 128 11.23 -5.84 -5.01
N GLY A 129 11.99 -5.80 -6.11
CA GLY A 129 11.71 -6.60 -7.30
C GLY A 129 12.77 -7.69 -7.50
N PRO A 130 12.52 -8.65 -8.41
CA PRO A 130 11.28 -8.86 -9.15
C PRO A 130 10.19 -9.55 -8.30
N VAL A 131 8.92 -9.33 -8.66
CA VAL A 131 7.75 -9.94 -8.03
C VAL A 131 7.04 -10.84 -9.04
N CYS A 132 6.56 -12.00 -8.60
CA CYS A 132 5.75 -12.88 -9.45
C CYS A 132 4.47 -12.15 -9.87
N GLN A 133 4.18 -12.13 -11.17
CA GLN A 133 3.00 -11.44 -11.73
C GLN A 133 1.68 -11.93 -11.11
N LEU A 134 1.55 -13.24 -10.86
CA LEU A 134 0.36 -13.79 -10.21
C LEU A 134 0.22 -13.33 -8.75
N ARG A 135 1.34 -13.12 -8.04
CA ARG A 135 1.29 -12.54 -6.68
C ARG A 135 0.96 -11.06 -6.70
N ALA A 136 1.44 -10.32 -7.69
CA ALA A 136 1.02 -8.93 -7.88
C ALA A 136 -0.50 -8.82 -8.14
N LEU A 137 -1.06 -9.74 -8.94
CA LEU A 137 -2.52 -9.84 -9.14
C LEU A 137 -3.25 -10.19 -7.85
N ASP A 138 -2.78 -11.18 -7.09
CA ASP A 138 -3.34 -11.56 -5.79
C ASP A 138 -3.37 -10.38 -4.80
N LEU A 139 -2.30 -9.58 -4.77
CA LEU A 139 -2.25 -8.34 -3.98
C LEU A 139 -3.26 -7.32 -4.49
N GLY A 140 -3.38 -7.15 -5.81
CA GLY A 140 -4.37 -6.28 -6.43
C GLY A 140 -5.81 -6.66 -6.05
N ILE A 141 -6.13 -7.95 -6.04
CA ILE A 141 -7.43 -8.48 -5.60
C ILE A 141 -7.62 -8.17 -4.10
N ALA A 142 -6.62 -8.41 -3.25
CA ALA A 142 -6.68 -8.10 -1.82
C ALA A 142 -6.95 -6.61 -1.55
N ILE A 143 -6.25 -5.72 -2.26
CA ILE A 143 -6.44 -4.27 -2.18
C ILE A 143 -7.85 -3.89 -2.67
N GLY A 144 -8.30 -4.48 -3.79
CA GLY A 144 -9.62 -4.25 -4.35
C GLY A 144 -10.74 -4.66 -3.39
N SER A 145 -10.61 -5.81 -2.73
CA SER A 145 -11.54 -6.27 -1.69
C SER A 145 -11.57 -5.31 -0.50
N ALA A 146 -10.41 -4.86 -0.01
CA ALA A 146 -10.34 -3.88 1.07
C ALA A 146 -10.96 -2.52 0.69
N ALA A 147 -10.62 -1.98 -0.49
CA ALA A 147 -11.16 -0.72 -0.99
C ALA A 147 -12.69 -0.80 -1.18
N LYS A 148 -13.20 -1.93 -1.67
CA LYS A 148 -14.64 -2.17 -1.78
C LYS A 148 -15.30 -2.21 -0.39
N THR A 149 -14.70 -2.87 0.59
CA THR A 149 -15.22 -2.90 1.97
C THR A 149 -15.27 -1.51 2.59
N ALA A 150 -14.24 -0.69 2.39
CA ALA A 150 -14.26 0.70 2.85
C ALA A 150 -15.39 1.50 2.18
N SER A 151 -15.55 1.35 0.86
CA SER A 151 -16.62 2.00 0.09
C SER A 151 -18.02 1.57 0.54
N LEU A 152 -18.24 0.30 0.88
CA LEU A 152 -19.52 -0.18 1.42
C LEU A 152 -19.88 0.44 2.77
N ASN A 153 -18.89 0.95 3.50
CA ASN A 153 -19.05 1.64 4.78
C ASN A 153 -18.90 3.17 4.64
N ASN A 154 -18.94 3.70 3.42
CA ASN A 154 -18.82 5.13 3.11
C ASN A 154 -17.55 5.80 3.66
N ILE A 155 -16.46 5.04 3.79
CA ILE A 155 -15.15 5.60 4.14
C ILE A 155 -14.45 5.99 2.85
N ASP A 156 -14.04 7.27 2.75
CA ASP A 156 -13.22 7.74 1.65
C ASP A 156 -11.87 7.05 1.69
N THR A 157 -11.45 6.48 0.56
CA THR A 157 -10.15 5.80 0.46
C THR A 157 -9.37 6.13 -0.79
N ARG A 158 -8.04 6.03 -0.69
CA ARG A 158 -7.13 6.15 -1.83
C ARG A 158 -6.02 5.11 -1.74
N CYS A 159 -5.84 4.33 -2.80
CA CYS A 159 -4.69 3.45 -2.95
C CYS A 159 -3.45 4.27 -3.35
N GLN A 160 -2.42 4.27 -2.50
CA GLN A 160 -1.20 5.07 -2.68
C GLN A 160 0.05 4.20 -2.55
N THR A 161 0.81 4.10 -3.63
CA THR A 161 2.05 3.32 -3.69
C THR A 161 3.23 4.06 -3.05
N ARG A 162 3.36 5.38 -3.22
CA ARG A 162 4.49 6.14 -2.63
C ARG A 162 4.47 6.15 -1.10
N ILE A 163 3.30 6.29 -0.48
CA ILE A 163 3.18 6.19 0.98
C ILE A 163 3.57 4.79 1.46
N ALA A 164 3.19 3.73 0.72
CA ALA A 164 3.63 2.37 1.02
C ALA A 164 5.14 2.15 0.81
N ALA A 165 5.74 2.79 -0.19
CA ALA A 165 7.19 2.78 -0.38
C ALA A 165 7.90 3.38 0.84
N ALA A 166 7.42 4.53 1.34
CA ALA A 166 7.92 5.13 2.57
C ALA A 166 7.79 4.17 3.77
N ALA A 167 6.64 3.51 3.92
CA ALA A 167 6.41 2.54 4.99
C ALA A 167 7.35 1.34 4.92
N ARG A 168 7.62 0.82 3.72
CA ARG A 168 8.61 -0.24 3.50
C ARG A 168 10.02 0.22 3.88
N HIS A 169 10.46 1.37 3.39
CA HIS A 169 11.80 1.90 3.69
C HIS A 169 12.01 2.16 5.19
N LEU A 170 10.97 2.64 5.88
CA LEU A 170 10.98 2.87 7.32
C LEU A 170 10.70 1.61 8.14
N LYS A 171 10.54 0.44 7.49
CA LYS A 171 10.25 -0.86 8.12
C LYS A 171 8.95 -0.87 8.95
N VAL A 172 7.99 -0.02 8.60
CA VAL A 172 6.62 -0.03 9.15
C VAL A 172 5.86 -1.26 8.66
N ILE A 173 6.12 -1.70 7.43
CA ILE A 173 5.64 -2.95 6.84
C ILE A 173 6.85 -3.72 6.28
N GLN A 174 6.87 -5.05 6.42
CA GLN A 174 7.99 -5.88 5.95
C GLN A 174 7.83 -6.38 4.50
N ALA A 175 6.72 -6.04 3.86
CA ALA A 175 6.38 -6.46 2.51
C ALA A 175 7.38 -5.99 1.43
N ASP A 176 7.62 -6.86 0.45
CA ASP A 176 8.41 -6.59 -0.76
C ASP A 176 7.70 -5.57 -1.67
N LEU A 177 6.39 -5.71 -1.81
CA LEU A 177 5.49 -4.85 -2.57
C LEU A 177 4.27 -4.52 -1.70
N ALA A 178 3.92 -3.25 -1.59
CA ALA A 178 2.79 -2.84 -0.76
C ALA A 178 2.03 -1.66 -1.36
N VAL A 179 0.79 -1.50 -0.91
CA VAL A 179 -0.07 -0.36 -1.21
C VAL A 179 -0.67 0.15 0.09
N ALA A 180 -0.70 1.48 0.22
CA ALA A 180 -1.34 2.15 1.33
C ALA A 180 -2.78 2.43 0.94
N LEU A 181 -3.73 1.96 1.72
CA LEU A 181 -5.12 2.38 1.67
C LEU A 181 -5.27 3.50 2.70
N SER A 182 -5.08 4.74 2.26
CA SER A 182 -5.32 5.92 3.09
C SER A 182 -6.82 6.07 3.29
N MET A 183 -7.26 6.29 4.53
CA MET A 183 -8.68 6.31 4.90
C MET A 183 -9.03 7.64 5.57
N SER A 184 -10.20 8.20 5.25
CA SER A 184 -10.67 9.45 5.86
C SER A 184 -12.18 9.45 6.04
N VAL A 185 -12.65 10.14 7.07
CA VAL A 185 -14.04 10.57 7.23
C VAL A 185 -14.01 12.05 7.51
N SER A 186 -14.41 12.83 6.51
CA SER A 186 -14.43 14.29 6.57
C SER A 186 -15.58 14.82 5.73
N HIS A 187 -15.96 16.07 5.96
CA HIS A 187 -17.04 16.70 5.17
C HIS A 187 -16.69 16.75 3.67
N LYS A 188 -15.41 16.92 3.34
CA LYS A 188 -14.90 16.90 1.97
C LYS A 188 -13.71 15.97 1.88
N ASN A 189 -13.70 15.15 0.84
CA ASN A 189 -12.66 14.17 0.63
C ASN A 189 -11.28 14.83 0.47
N ILE A 190 -10.42 14.66 1.48
CA ILE A 190 -9.07 15.23 1.56
C ILE A 190 -8.14 14.80 0.41
N PHE A 191 -8.48 13.71 -0.30
CA PHE A 191 -7.70 13.19 -1.41
C PHE A 191 -7.96 13.93 -2.73
N PHE A 192 -9.04 14.71 -2.81
CA PHE A 192 -9.46 15.48 -3.98
C PHE A 192 -9.57 16.98 -3.72
N ASP A 193 -9.77 17.40 -2.46
CA ASP A 193 -9.86 18.81 -2.09
C ASP A 193 -8.48 19.49 -2.20
N LYS A 194 -8.33 20.35 -3.20
CA LYS A 194 -7.10 21.08 -3.49
C LYS A 194 -7.41 22.56 -3.65
N LYS A 195 -6.41 23.40 -3.40
CA LYS A 195 -6.50 24.83 -3.76
C LYS A 195 -6.90 24.94 -5.22
N MET A 196 -8.03 25.58 -5.50
CA MET A 196 -8.35 26.00 -6.85
C MET A 196 -7.29 26.99 -7.32
N PRO A 197 -6.95 27.03 -8.63
CA PRO A 197 -6.19 28.14 -9.19
C PRO A 197 -6.86 29.46 -8.80
N GLU A 198 -6.07 30.52 -8.62
CA GLU A 198 -6.66 31.85 -8.44
C GLU A 198 -7.54 32.17 -9.64
N ILE A 199 -8.84 32.36 -9.38
CA ILE A 199 -9.79 32.78 -10.40
C ILE A 199 -9.84 34.30 -10.29
N GLU A 200 -9.19 34.98 -11.23
CA GLU A 200 -9.43 36.41 -11.44
C GLU A 200 -10.85 36.55 -11.99
N PHE A 201 -11.79 36.90 -11.12
CA PHE A 201 -13.11 37.29 -11.57
C PHE A 201 -12.98 38.65 -12.28
N PRO A 202 -13.39 38.79 -13.56
CA PRO A 202 -13.47 40.11 -14.17
C PRO A 202 -14.44 40.96 -13.34
N ALA A 203 -13.99 42.17 -13.01
CA ALA A 203 -14.73 43.18 -12.26
C ALA A 203 -15.98 43.66 -13.03
#